data_AF-A0A535GL42-F1
#
_entry.id   AF-A0A535GL42-F1
#
_cell.length_a   1.000
_cell.length_b   1.000
_cell.length_c   1.000
_cell.angle_alpha   90.00
_cell.angle_beta   90.00
_cell.angle_gamma   90.00
#
_symmetry.space_group_name_H-M   'P 1'
#
loop_
_entity.id
_entity.type
_entity.pdbx_description
1 polymer ?
#
loop_
_entity_poly.entity_id
_entity_poly.type
_entity_poly.pdbx_seq_one_letter_code
_entity_poly.pdbx_strand_id
1 'polypeptide(L)' 'MSVDYKDYYKILGVDKNASQKDIQKAYRKL' A
#
# COMPACT_ATOMS: atom_id res chain seq x y z
N MET A 1 10.47 18.55 -8.66
CA MET A 1 9.61 17.39 -8.99
C MET A 1 8.57 17.24 -7.89
N SER A 2 7.29 17.48 -8.19
CA SER A 2 6.19 17.11 -7.30
C SER A 2 6.04 15.59 -7.40
N VAL A 3 6.51 14.87 -6.39
CA VAL A 3 6.22 13.43 -6.31
C VAL A 3 4.74 13.35 -5.96
N ASP A 4 3.90 13.21 -6.98
CA ASP A 4 2.54 12.72 -6.81
C ASP A 4 2.67 11.31 -6.26
N TYR A 5 2.83 11.21 -4.94
CA TYR A 5 2.77 9.97 -4.20
C TYR A 5 1.35 9.46 -4.37
N LYS A 6 1.14 8.70 -5.45
CA LYS A 6 -0.01 7.81 -5.57
C LYS A 6 -0.03 7.03 -4.26
N ASP A 7 -1.08 7.25 -3.46
CA ASP A 7 -1.30 6.57 -2.18
C ASP A 7 -1.64 5.10 -2.49
N TYR A 8 -0.67 4.34 -3.02
CA TYR A 8 -0.78 2.90 -3.27
C TYR A 8 -1.15 2.16 -1.99
N TYR A 9 -0.71 2.70 -0.84
CA TYR A 9 -1.12 2.28 0.49
C TYR A 9 -2.64 2.40 0.71
N LYS A 10 -3.30 3.49 0.30
CA LYS A 10 -4.78 3.59 0.36
C LYS A 10 -5.47 2.64 -0.60
N ILE A 11 -4.94 2.49 -1.82
CA ILE A 11 -5.52 1.59 -2.82
C ILE A 11 -5.49 0.14 -2.32
N LEU A 12 -4.38 -0.27 -1.70
CA LEU A 12 -4.23 -1.58 -1.10
C LEU A 12 -4.88 -1.69 0.29
N GLY A 13 -5.42 -0.59 0.84
CA GLY A 13 -6.03 -0.57 2.18
C GLY A 13 -5.05 -0.89 3.32
N VAL A 14 -3.76 -0.60 3.14
CA VAL A 14 -2.69 -0.90 4.10
C VAL A 14 -2.06 0.38 4.63
N ASP A 15 -1.59 0.33 5.89
CA ASP A 15 -0.90 1.46 6.52
C ASP A 15 0.41 1.80 5.78
N LYS A 16 0.87 3.06 5.87
CA LYS A 16 2.15 3.48 5.28
C LYS A 16 3.36 2.79 5.93
N ASN A 17 3.19 2.30 7.15
CA ASN A 17 4.16 1.50 7.88
C ASN A 17 3.91 -0.01 7.76
N ALA A 18 2.99 -0.43 6.89
CA ALA A 18 2.68 -1.84 6.70
C ALA A 18 3.93 -2.60 6.24
N SER A 19 4.17 -3.77 6.85
CA SER A 19 5.28 -4.60 6.44
C SER A 19 5.03 -5.18 5.05
N GLN A 20 6.09 -5.58 4.35
CA GLN A 20 5.98 -6.21 3.04
C GLN A 20 5.06 -7.46 3.07
N LYS A 21 5.00 -8.16 4.21
CA LYS A 21 4.08 -9.30 4.42
C LYS A 21 2.62 -8.86 4.46
N ASP A 22 2.32 -7.72 5.05
CA ASP A 22 0.95 -7.17 5.14
C ASP A 22 0.49 -6.65 3.77
N ILE A 23 1.38 -6.00 3.03
CA ILE A 23 1.15 -5.59 1.63
C ILE A 23 0.83 -6.81 0.76
N GLN A 24 1.60 -7.91 0.87
CA GLN A 24 1.33 -9.14 0.13
C GLN A 24 -0.01 -9.78 0.51
N LYS A 25 -0.38 -9.77 1.79
CA LYS A 25 -1.68 -10.29 2.24
C LYS A 25 -2.85 -9.46 1.72
N ALA A 26 -2.72 -8.14 1.72
CA ALA A 26 -3.74 -7.23 1.21
C ALA A 26 -3.91 -7.37 -0.31
N TYR A 27 -2.80 -7.48 -1.06
CA TYR A 27 -2.84 -7.74 -2.49
C TYR A 27 -3.52 -9.07 -2.84
N ARG A 28 -3.31 -10.12 -2.04
CA ARG A 28 -3.98 -11.43 -2.23
C ARG A 28 -5.47 -11.42 -1.89
N LYS A 29 -5.95 -10.40 -1.16
CA LYS A 29 -7.36 -10.26 -0.75
C LYS A 29 -8.19 -9.43 -1.73
N LEU A 30 -7.55 -8.61 -2.56
CA LEU A 30 -8.14 -7.96 -3.74
C LEU A 30 -8.49 -9.01 -4.79
#